data_AF-X1DA52-F1
#
_entry.id   AF-X1DA52-F1
#
_cell.length_a   1.000
_cell.length_b   1.000
_cell.length_c   1.000
_cell.angle_alpha   90.00
_cell.angle_beta   90.00
_cell.angle_gamma   90.00
#
_symmetry.space_group_name_H-M   'P 1'
#
loop_
_entity.id
_entity.type
_entity.pdbx_description
1 polymer ?
#
loop_
_entity_poly.entity_id
_entity_poly.type
_entity_poly.pdbx_seq_one_letter_code
_entity_poly.pdbx_strand_id
1 'polypeptide(L)'
;MVYSWLSVIGLFITFRGFPPLILLLKLFCAMTGTSLGVYFYNDICDLEEDLARGKVLDLTPASRPLGRGLISKRRMKVFSALMAALGLAASALINSKVLIAQ
;
A
#
# COMPACT_ATOMS: atom_id res chain seq x y z
N MET A 1 -2.48 -7.07 0.37
CA MET A 1 -1.06 -7.49 0.29
C MET A 1 -0.76 -8.49 -0.83
N VAL A 2 -1.75 -9.10 -1.50
CA VAL A 2 -1.52 -10.20 -2.44
C VAL A 2 -0.65 -9.81 -3.64
N TYR A 3 -0.78 -8.59 -4.16
CA TYR A 3 -0.06 -8.18 -5.39
C TYR A 3 1.35 -7.65 -5.15
N SER A 4 1.67 -7.22 -3.94
CA SER A 4 2.96 -6.62 -3.60
C SER A 4 4.10 -7.63 -3.77
N TRP A 5 3.89 -8.91 -3.43
CA TRP A 5 4.93 -9.93 -3.45
C TRP A 5 5.47 -10.27 -4.86
N LEU A 6 4.70 -9.98 -5.91
CA LEU A 6 5.11 -10.25 -7.30
C LEU A 6 6.35 -9.46 -7.71
N SER A 7 6.49 -8.21 -7.24
CA SER A 7 7.67 -7.41 -7.57
C SER A 7 8.94 -7.97 -6.93
N VAL A 8 8.83 -8.56 -5.73
CA VAL A 8 9.97 -9.23 -5.08
C VAL A 8 10.36 -10.47 -5.89
N ILE A 9 9.40 -11.30 -6.29
CA ILE A 9 9.66 -12.45 -7.16
C ILE A 9 10.33 -12.02 -8.46
N GLY A 10 9.82 -10.97 -9.11
CA GLY A 10 10.43 -10.39 -10.32
C GLY A 10 11.88 -9.93 -10.11
N LEU A 11 12.19 -9.41 -8.92
CA LEU A 11 13.56 -9.01 -8.56
C LEU A 11 14.50 -10.21 -8.46
N PHE A 12 14.07 -11.31 -7.84
CA PHE A 12 14.85 -12.55 -7.75
C PHE A 12 15.08 -13.17 -9.14
N ILE A 13 14.06 -13.16 -10.00
CA ILE A 13 14.19 -13.63 -11.40
C ILE A 13 15.21 -12.78 -12.16
N THR A 14 15.15 -11.45 -12.03
CA THR A 14 16.05 -10.52 -12.73
C THR A 14 17.52 -10.72 -12.33
N PHE A 15 17.78 -10.95 -11.05
CA PHE A 15 19.15 -11.17 -10.55
C PHE A 15 19.62 -12.64 -10.66
N ARG A 16 18.76 -13.55 -11.18
CA ARG A 16 19.03 -14.99 -11.29
C ARG A 16 19.53 -15.59 -9.97
N GLY A 17 18.95 -15.15 -8.86
CA GLY A 17 19.48 -15.46 -7.53
C GLY A 17 19.17 -14.34 -6.55
N PHE A 18 20.08 -14.07 -5.63
CA PHE A 18 19.84 -13.12 -4.54
C PHE A 18 20.15 -11.67 -4.98
N PRO A 19 19.15 -10.78 -5.04
CA PRO A 19 19.38 -9.38 -5.39
C PRO A 19 20.07 -8.62 -4.25
N PRO A 20 20.70 -7.46 -4.53
CA PRO A 20 21.31 -6.62 -3.51
C PRO A 20 20.32 -6.25 -2.40
N LEU A 21 20.72 -6.43 -1.14
CA LEU A 21 19.84 -6.21 0.02
C LEU A 21 19.23 -4.80 0.06
N ILE A 22 20.01 -3.79 -0.31
CA ILE A 22 19.55 -2.39 -0.37
C ILE A 22 18.40 -2.24 -1.37
N LEU A 23 18.45 -2.95 -2.50
CA LEU A 23 17.41 -2.90 -3.53
C LEU A 23 16.13 -3.60 -3.05
N LEU A 24 16.27 -4.74 -2.36
CA LEU A 24 15.17 -5.42 -1.67
C LEU A 24 14.47 -4.52 -0.65
N LEU A 25 15.23 -3.83 0.19
CA LEU A 25 14.69 -2.92 1.21
C LEU A 25 13.93 -1.75 0.58
N LYS A 26 14.51 -1.13 -0.47
CA LYS A 26 13.82 -0.05 -1.21
C LYS A 26 12.51 -0.53 -1.83
N LEU A 27 12.53 -1.70 -2.48
CA LEU A 27 11.35 -2.30 -3.09
C LEU A 27 10.29 -2.62 -2.03
N PHE A 28 10.69 -3.21 -0.90
CA PHE A 28 9.81 -3.51 0.21
C PHE A 28 9.11 -2.25 0.76
N CYS A 29 9.88 -1.18 0.99
CA CYS A 29 9.33 0.11 1.45
C CYS A 29 8.37 0.72 0.42
N ALA A 30 8.74 0.72 -0.87
CA ALA A 30 7.92 1.23 -1.94
C ALA A 30 6.57 0.51 -2.02
N MET A 31 6.60 -0.81 -1.99
CA MET A 31 5.40 -1.64 -2.05
C MET A 31 4.54 -1.51 -0.81
N THR A 32 5.14 -1.50 0.37
CA THR A 32 4.41 -1.39 1.64
C THR A 32 3.70 -0.05 1.69
N GLY A 33 4.39 1.06 1.42
CA GLY A 33 3.80 2.40 1.44
C GLY A 33 2.68 2.57 0.42
N THR A 34 2.91 2.19 -0.83
CA THR A 34 1.89 2.29 -1.89
C THR A 34 0.68 1.41 -1.60
N SER A 35 0.89 0.16 -1.17
CA SER A 35 -0.20 -0.77 -0.86
C SER A 35 -1.03 -0.27 0.32
N LEU A 36 -0.38 0.13 1.42
CA LEU A 36 -1.08 0.69 2.59
C LEU A 36 -1.86 1.96 2.21
N GLY A 37 -1.27 2.86 1.42
CA GLY A 37 -1.94 4.05 0.92
C GLY A 37 -3.24 3.71 0.19
N VAL A 38 -3.18 2.79 -0.77
CA VAL A 38 -4.34 2.34 -1.56
C VAL A 38 -5.39 1.66 -0.70
N TYR A 39 -5.01 0.73 0.18
CA TYR A 39 -5.98 0.01 1.02
C TYR A 39 -6.68 0.94 2.03
N PHE A 40 -5.95 1.87 2.65
CA PHE A 40 -6.56 2.84 3.55
C PHE A 40 -7.45 3.84 2.81
N TYR A 41 -7.10 4.21 1.58
CA TYR A 41 -7.98 5.01 0.75
C TYR A 41 -9.24 4.24 0.37
N ASN A 42 -9.09 2.95 0.04
CA ASN A 42 -10.21 2.07 -0.26
C ASN A 42 -11.18 1.96 0.91
N ASP A 43 -10.68 1.77 2.14
CA ASP A 43 -11.51 1.77 3.36
C ASP A 43 -12.31 3.09 3.53
N ILE A 44 -11.77 4.22 3.07
CA ILE A 44 -12.46 5.52 3.15
C ILE A 44 -13.56 5.65 2.12
N CYS A 45 -13.32 5.15 0.91
CA CYS A 45 -14.28 5.16 -0.20
C CYS A 45 -15.44 4.20 0.09
N ASP A 46 -15.11 3.00 0.58
CA ASP A 46 -16.08 1.94 0.79
C ASP A 46 -16.84 2.09 2.11
N LEU A 47 -16.45 3.01 3.00
CA LEU A 47 -17.02 3.18 4.34
C LEU A 47 -18.56 3.24 4.35
N GLU A 48 -19.15 4.03 3.46
CA GLU A 48 -20.60 4.25 3.43
C GLU A 48 -21.33 2.99 2.94
N GLU A 49 -20.76 2.28 1.96
CA GLU A 49 -21.29 1.02 1.46
C GLU A 49 -21.10 -0.13 2.47
N ASP A 50 -19.97 -0.17 3.15
CA ASP A 50 -19.62 -1.15 4.18
C ASP A 50 -20.53 -1.03 5.40
N LEU A 51 -20.88 0.20 5.80
CA LEU A 51 -21.85 0.46 6.86
C LEU A 51 -23.28 0.10 6.42
N ALA A 52 -23.67 0.40 5.18
CA ALA A 52 -25.02 0.16 4.68
C ALA A 52 -25.32 -1.32 4.38
N ARG A 53 -24.32 -2.08 3.89
CA ARG A 53 -24.52 -3.47 3.47
C ARG A 53 -24.32 -4.49 4.58
N GLY A 54 -23.82 -4.08 5.76
CA GLY A 54 -23.51 -5.00 6.87
C GLY A 54 -22.71 -6.22 6.42
N LYS A 55 -21.84 -6.07 5.41
CA LYS A 55 -21.45 -7.17 4.53
C LYS A 55 -20.74 -8.29 5.31
N VAL A 56 -21.39 -9.45 5.24
CA VAL A 56 -21.18 -10.70 5.97
C VAL A 56 -20.04 -11.57 5.40
N LEU A 57 -19.36 -11.15 4.32
CA LEU A 57 -18.21 -11.88 3.80
C LEU A 57 -16.89 -11.21 4.21
N ASP A 58 -16.18 -11.95 5.05
CA ASP A 58 -14.82 -11.76 5.56
C ASP A 58 -14.62 -10.63 6.58
N LEU A 59 -14.74 -11.04 7.85
CA LEU A 59 -14.20 -10.35 9.03
C LEU A 59 -14.73 -8.91 9.21
N THR A 60 -16.05 -8.79 9.39
CA THR A 60 -16.81 -7.59 9.83
C THR A 60 -16.19 -6.24 9.41
N PRO A 61 -16.65 -5.58 8.35
CA PRO A 61 -16.23 -4.22 7.98
C PRO A 61 -16.42 -3.19 9.13
N ALA A 62 -17.47 -3.39 9.95
CA ALA A 62 -17.70 -2.67 11.20
C ALA A 62 -16.64 -2.93 12.30
N SER A 63 -15.72 -3.88 12.09
CA SER A 63 -14.56 -4.11 12.96
C SER A 63 -13.35 -3.26 12.61
N ARG A 64 -13.30 -2.73 11.38
CA ARG A 64 -12.19 -1.90 10.93
C ARG A 64 -12.14 -0.60 11.75
N PRO A 65 -10.94 -0.08 12.06
CA PRO A 65 -10.81 1.11 12.91
C PRO A 65 -11.63 2.32 12.45
N LEU A 66 -11.78 2.50 11.13
CA LEU A 66 -12.58 3.57 10.54
C LEU A 66 -14.08 3.33 10.74
N GLY A 67 -14.57 2.12 10.48
CA GLY A 67 -15.98 1.74 10.68
C GLY A 67 -16.42 1.78 12.15
N ARG A 68 -15.50 1.55 13.09
CA ARG A 68 -15.72 1.67 14.54
C ARG A 68 -15.68 3.11 15.08
N GLY A 69 -15.31 4.08 14.24
CA GLY A 69 -15.07 5.45 14.71
C GLY A 69 -13.82 5.62 15.58
N LEU A 70 -12.94 4.62 15.67
CA LEU A 70 -11.66 4.72 16.41
C LEU A 70 -10.69 5.70 15.72
N ILE A 71 -10.84 5.88 14.42
CA ILE A 71 -10.07 6.81 13.60
C ILE A 71 -11.04 7.65 12.77
N SER A 72 -10.83 8.97 12.72
CA SER A 72 -11.66 9.84 11.88
C SER A 72 -11.31 9.71 10.39
N LYS A 73 -12.32 9.88 9.51
CA LYS A 73 -12.15 9.88 8.04
C LYS A 73 -11.04 10.84 7.59
N ARG A 74 -10.93 12.02 8.23
CA ARG A 74 -9.87 13.01 7.97
C ARG A 74 -8.48 12.47 8.31
N ARG A 75 -8.29 11.84 9.47
CA ARG A 75 -6.99 11.26 9.87
C ARG A 75 -6.59 10.12 8.95
N MET A 76 -7.53 9.25 8.58
CA MET A 76 -7.26 8.16 7.64
C MET A 76 -6.88 8.69 6.26
N LYS A 77 -7.52 9.77 5.76
CA LYS A 77 -7.17 10.40 4.47
C LYS A 77 -5.74 10.93 4.47
N VAL A 78 -5.36 11.65 5.52
CA VAL A 78 -3.99 12.18 5.64
C VAL A 78 -2.98 11.04 5.74
N PHE A 79 -3.26 10.01 6.55
CA PHE A 79 -2.37 8.88 6.70
C PHE A 79 -2.20 8.07 5.40
N SER A 80 -3.30 7.81 4.69
CA SER A 80 -3.29 7.17 3.38
C SER A 80 -2.44 7.97 2.37
N ALA A 81 -2.63 9.29 2.29
CA ALA A 81 -1.84 10.15 1.41
C ALA A 81 -0.34 10.14 1.77
N LEU A 82 0.00 10.17 3.06
CA LEU A 82 1.38 10.07 3.53
C LEU A 82 2.02 8.73 3.16
N MET A 83 1.32 7.61 3.36
CA MET A 83 1.82 6.29 3.00
C MET A 83 2.04 6.17 1.49
N ALA A 84 1.09 6.66 0.69
CA ALA A 84 1.23 6.68 -0.77
C ALA A 84 2.43 7.53 -1.20
N ALA A 85 2.60 8.73 -0.65
CA ALA A 85 3.73 9.62 -0.95
C ALA A 85 5.08 8.99 -0.58
N LEU A 86 5.18 8.37 0.61
CA LEU A 86 6.38 7.66 1.03
C LEU A 86 6.68 6.45 0.14
N GLY A 87 5.66 5.70 -0.25
CA GLY A 87 5.79 4.58 -1.19
C GLY A 87 6.30 5.01 -2.56
N LEU A 88 5.74 6.10 -3.10
CA LEU A 88 6.17 6.68 -4.38
C LEU A 88 7.59 7.24 -4.29
N ALA A 89 7.94 7.94 -3.20
CA ALA A 89 9.30 8.43 -2.97
C ALA A 89 10.31 7.28 -2.89
N ALA A 90 10.00 6.21 -2.15
CA ALA A 90 10.84 5.02 -2.10
C ALA A 90 10.97 4.36 -3.47
N SER A 91 9.89 4.30 -4.26
CA SER A 91 9.91 3.79 -5.64
C SER A 91 10.84 4.62 -6.55
N ALA A 92 10.79 5.95 -6.43
CA ALA A 92 11.67 6.85 -7.19
C ALA A 92 13.16 6.63 -6.88
N LEU A 93 13.49 6.18 -5.67
CA LEU A 93 14.86 5.86 -5.25
C LEU A 93 15.36 4.48 -5.69
N ILE A 94 14.50 3.62 -6.24
CA ILE A 94 14.89 2.31 -6.80
C ILE A 94 15.68 2.51 -8.09
N ASN A 95 15.18 3.36 -8.98
CA ASN A 95 15.86 3.68 -10.24
C ASN A 95 15.60 5.13 -10.65
N SER A 96 16.47 6.04 -10.23
CA SER A 96 16.40 7.46 -10.59
C SER A 96 16.55 7.69 -12.10
N LYS A 97 17.19 6.78 -12.84
CA LYS A 97 17.32 6.89 -14.30
C LYS A 97 15.98 6.73 -15.02
N VAL A 98 15.07 5.90 -14.49
CA VAL A 98 13.72 5.74 -15.06
C VAL A 98 12.89 6.99 -14.80
N LEU A 99 13.09 7.65 -13.65
CA LEU A 99 12.37 8.88 -13.31
C LEU A 99 12.80 10.08 -14.16
N ILE A 100 14.10 10.17 -14.51
CA ILE A 100 14.66 11.27 -15.30
C ILE A 100 14.46 11.06 -16.81
N ALA A 101 14.24 9.81 -17.24
CA ALA A 101 14.03 9.46 -18.65
C ALA A 101 12.56 9.54 -19.11
N GLN A 102 11.63 9.93 -18.21
CA GLN A 102 10.27 10.33 -18.55
C GLN A 102 10.22 11.84 -18.83
#